data_AF-A0A3N5WDQ7-F1
#
_entry.id   AF-A0A3N5WDQ7-F1
#
_cell.length_a   1.000
_cell.length_b   1.000
_cell.length_c   1.000
_cell.angle_alpha   90.00
_cell.angle_beta   90.00
_cell.angle_gamma   90.00
#
_symmetry.space_group_name_H-M   'P 1'
#
loop_
_entity.id
_entity.type
_entity.pdbx_description
1 polymer ?
#
loop_
_entity_poly.entity_id
_entity_poly.type
_entity_poly.pdbx_seq_one_letter_code
_entity_poly.pdbx_strand_id
1 'polypeptide(L)'
;MLIEQYFEKLRGLIDEIAAHPEPIRQAAKLCAGALANGGMIHVFDSGHMISSELINRAGGLVAMSSLSFTLNVINMVKARADSAPEKTLSYGYIEHVFETNQLRKGDVLFVGSVSGKTANVVELALQGRARGLQVIVITALAYSKQLPSEHPSGKHLYEAADLVLDNFAPYGDAMIEFEGLEYPVLPASGMGAAAVMWAVVAGTIDEMLARGLKPTIFPSVNRPDGKNLVAQAEAEALRKGY
;
A
#
# COMPACT_ATOMS: atom_id res chain seq x y z
N MET A 1 0.53 24.02 23.91
CA MET A 1 0.91 24.66 22.64
C MET A 1 0.69 23.64 21.52
N LEU A 2 0.40 24.08 20.29
CA LEU A 2 -0.14 23.22 19.21
C LEU A 2 0.88 22.20 18.67
N ILE A 3 2.18 22.52 18.76
CA ILE A 3 3.26 21.62 18.34
C ILE A 3 3.31 20.40 19.29
N GLU A 4 3.20 20.63 20.60
CA GLU A 4 3.20 19.58 21.62
C GLU A 4 1.96 18.70 21.48
N GLN A 5 0.81 19.30 21.21
CA GLN A 5 -0.43 18.58 20.93
C GLN A 5 -0.30 17.69 19.67
N TYR A 6 0.39 18.18 18.63
CA TYR A 6 0.68 17.36 17.45
C TYR A 6 1.53 16.14 17.77
N PHE A 7 2.63 16.32 18.51
CA PHE A 7 3.46 15.18 18.90
C PHE A 7 2.75 14.24 19.87
N GLU A 8 1.85 14.74 20.72
CA GLU A 8 1.00 13.91 21.56
C GLU A 8 0.03 13.06 20.72
N LYS A 9 -0.67 13.67 19.76
CA LYS A 9 -1.56 12.95 18.82
C LYS A 9 -0.79 11.92 17.99
N LEU A 10 0.40 12.27 17.52
CA LEU A 10 1.25 11.36 16.77
C LEU A 10 1.71 10.17 17.63
N ARG A 11 2.11 10.39 18.90
CA ARG A 11 2.41 9.29 19.82
C ARG A 11 1.21 8.39 20.02
N GLY A 12 0.04 8.97 20.26
CA GLY A 12 -1.21 8.21 20.37
C GLY A 12 -1.51 7.35 19.14
N LEU A 13 -1.30 7.88 17.93
CA LEU A 13 -1.45 7.12 16.68
C LEU A 13 -0.51 5.91 16.64
N ILE A 14 0.76 6.10 17.01
CA ILE A 14 1.76 5.02 17.02
C ILE A 14 1.44 3.99 18.10
N ASP A 15 1.01 4.42 19.29
CA ASP A 15 0.60 3.54 20.38
C ASP A 15 -0.62 2.69 19.97
N GLU A 16 -1.58 3.28 19.27
CA GLU A 16 -2.76 2.58 18.76
C GLU A 16 -2.38 1.49 17.73
N ILE A 17 -1.47 1.81 16.81
CA ILE A 17 -0.92 0.84 15.85
C ILE A 17 -0.21 -0.30 16.60
N ALA A 18 0.62 0.04 17.59
CA ALA A 18 1.39 -0.94 18.37
C ALA A 18 0.49 -1.85 19.23
N ALA A 19 -0.68 -1.36 19.65
CA ALA A 19 -1.68 -2.12 20.39
C ALA A 19 -2.39 -3.18 19.52
N HIS A 20 -2.32 -3.07 18.18
CA HIS A 20 -2.97 -3.97 17.22
C HIS A 20 -1.96 -4.70 16.30
N PRO A 21 -1.01 -5.49 16.85
CA PRO A 21 0.06 -6.07 16.05
C PRO A 21 -0.38 -7.28 15.21
N GLU A 22 -1.54 -7.87 15.48
CA GLU A 22 -1.92 -9.15 14.90
C GLU A 22 -2.11 -9.11 13.37
N PRO A 23 -2.82 -8.12 12.78
CA PRO A 23 -2.85 -7.98 11.33
C PRO A 23 -1.46 -7.77 10.70
N ILE A 24 -0.57 -7.02 11.38
CA ILE A 24 0.81 -6.81 10.93
C ILE A 24 1.59 -8.13 10.91
N ARG A 25 1.45 -8.96 11.96
CA ARG A 25 2.08 -10.29 12.03
C ARG A 25 1.55 -11.23 10.95
N GLN A 26 0.25 -11.18 10.66
CA GLN A 26 -0.35 -11.97 9.60
C GLN A 26 0.18 -11.53 8.23
N ALA A 27 0.26 -10.22 7.97
CA ALA A 27 0.85 -9.70 6.74
C ALA A 27 2.32 -10.12 6.59
N ALA A 28 3.12 -10.02 7.65
CA ALA A 28 4.51 -10.46 7.67
C ALA A 28 4.66 -11.96 7.31
N LYS A 29 3.79 -12.82 7.85
CA LYS A 29 3.78 -14.26 7.54
C LYS A 29 3.44 -14.54 6.07
N LEU A 30 2.46 -13.81 5.52
CA LEU A 30 2.08 -13.90 4.10
C LEU A 30 3.23 -13.46 3.21
N CYS A 31 3.86 -12.32 3.50
CA CYS A 31 5.04 -11.81 2.79
C CYS A 31 6.19 -12.83 2.81
N ALA A 32 6.59 -13.30 4.00
CA ALA A 32 7.65 -14.29 4.12
C ALA A 32 7.30 -15.62 3.44
N GLY A 33 6.01 -15.99 3.44
CA GLY A 33 5.50 -17.15 2.71
C GLY A 33 5.64 -17.02 1.19
N ALA A 34 5.25 -15.88 0.62
CA ALA A 34 5.42 -15.61 -0.80
C ALA A 34 6.89 -15.62 -1.20
N LEU A 35 7.75 -14.91 -0.46
CA LEU A 35 9.19 -14.85 -0.73
C LEU A 35 9.87 -16.22 -0.62
N ALA A 36 9.48 -17.05 0.37
CA ALA A 36 10.00 -18.42 0.51
C ALA A 36 9.64 -19.32 -0.69
N ASN A 37 8.56 -19.02 -1.40
CA ASN A 37 8.09 -19.76 -2.57
C ASN A 37 8.51 -19.11 -3.90
N GLY A 38 9.45 -18.14 -3.88
CA GLY A 38 9.91 -17.43 -5.07
C GLY A 38 8.90 -16.45 -5.66
N GLY A 39 7.91 -16.03 -4.86
CA GLY A 39 6.98 -14.96 -5.21
C GLY A 39 7.51 -13.57 -4.84
N MET A 40 6.73 -12.55 -5.20
CA MET A 40 7.04 -11.13 -5.04
C MET A 40 6.10 -10.42 -4.07
N ILE A 41 6.53 -9.23 -3.61
CA ILE A 41 5.68 -8.27 -2.91
C ILE A 41 5.49 -7.04 -3.79
N HIS A 42 4.27 -6.84 -4.27
CA HIS A 42 3.89 -5.70 -5.11
C HIS A 42 3.19 -4.64 -4.26
N VAL A 43 3.51 -3.37 -4.46
CA VAL A 43 2.90 -2.25 -3.73
C VAL A 43 2.27 -1.28 -4.71
N PHE A 44 0.94 -1.25 -4.75
CA PHE A 44 0.18 -0.20 -5.39
C PHE A 44 -0.28 0.81 -4.35
N ASP A 45 0.07 2.08 -4.53
CA ASP A 45 -0.40 3.18 -3.68
C ASP A 45 -1.18 4.20 -4.52
N SER A 46 -2.48 4.34 -4.24
CA SER A 46 -3.30 5.44 -4.79
C SER A 46 -3.16 6.75 -4.01
N GLY A 47 -2.55 6.68 -2.83
CA GLY A 47 -2.35 7.80 -1.92
C GLY A 47 -1.01 8.48 -2.15
N HIS A 48 -0.43 8.96 -1.05
CA HIS A 48 0.59 10.01 -1.11
C HIS A 48 2.02 9.55 -0.78
N MET A 49 2.25 8.35 -0.22
CA MET A 49 3.54 8.08 0.45
C MET A 49 4.02 6.63 0.52
N ILE A 50 3.16 5.61 0.44
CA ILE A 50 3.57 4.23 0.79
C ILE A 50 4.62 3.72 -0.20
N SER A 51 4.38 3.86 -1.50
CA SER A 51 5.36 3.44 -2.51
C SER A 51 6.63 4.29 -2.46
N SER A 52 6.56 5.58 -2.14
CA SER A 52 7.76 6.43 -2.06
C SER A 52 8.58 6.21 -0.77
N GLU A 53 7.94 5.73 0.30
CA GLU A 53 8.59 5.47 1.59
C GLU A 53 9.31 4.10 1.60
N LEU A 54 8.72 3.08 0.98
CA LEU A 54 9.20 1.69 1.07
C LEU A 54 10.16 1.29 -0.05
N ILE A 55 9.93 1.78 -1.27
CA ILE A 55 10.60 1.26 -2.47
C ILE A 55 11.98 1.90 -2.63
N ASN A 56 12.99 1.07 -2.95
CA ASN A 56 14.38 1.50 -3.18
C ASN A 56 14.98 2.32 -2.03
N ARG A 57 14.57 2.04 -0.79
CA ARG A 57 15.04 2.75 0.40
C ARG A 57 16.12 1.96 1.12
N ALA A 58 17.16 2.66 1.61
CA ALA A 58 18.17 2.06 2.48
C ALA A 58 17.52 1.41 3.72
N GLY A 59 17.91 0.17 4.02
CA GLY A 59 17.28 -0.65 5.07
C GLY A 59 15.98 -1.34 4.65
N GLY A 60 15.47 -1.07 3.45
CA GLY A 60 14.29 -1.72 2.88
C GLY A 60 14.59 -3.08 2.26
N LEU A 61 13.55 -3.90 2.17
CA LEU A 61 13.57 -5.18 1.45
C LEU A 61 13.65 -4.93 -0.07
N VAL A 62 14.62 -5.57 -0.73
CA VAL A 62 14.76 -5.46 -2.20
C VAL A 62 13.58 -6.12 -2.92
N ALA A 63 12.95 -7.12 -2.30
CA ALA A 63 11.85 -7.90 -2.89
C ALA A 63 10.51 -7.13 -2.98
N MET A 64 10.45 -5.88 -2.52
CA MET A 64 9.26 -5.03 -2.65
C MET A 64 9.37 -4.19 -3.92
N SER A 65 8.38 -4.32 -4.81
CA SER A 65 8.31 -3.60 -6.07
C SER A 65 7.09 -2.69 -6.13
N SER A 66 7.26 -1.50 -6.72
CA SER A 66 6.13 -0.60 -6.97
C SER A 66 5.31 -1.12 -8.15
N LEU A 67 4.01 -1.31 -7.96
CA LEU A 67 3.04 -1.48 -9.03
C LEU A 67 2.44 -0.10 -9.34
N SER A 68 2.68 0.40 -10.54
CA SER A 68 2.14 1.68 -11.00
C SER A 68 1.64 1.56 -12.43
N PHE A 69 0.49 2.15 -12.70
CA PHE A 69 -0.11 2.20 -14.03
C PHE A 69 -0.97 3.46 -14.15
N THR A 70 -1.05 4.00 -15.37
CA THR A 70 -1.81 5.21 -15.67
C THR A 70 -2.48 5.05 -17.02
N LEU A 71 -3.77 5.38 -17.09
CA LEU A 71 -4.48 5.59 -18.34
C LEU A 71 -4.75 7.09 -18.48
N ASN A 72 -4.12 7.73 -19.47
CA ASN A 72 -4.31 9.15 -19.75
C ASN A 72 -5.01 9.32 -21.10
N VAL A 73 -6.22 9.87 -21.08
CA VAL A 73 -6.99 10.21 -22.28
C VAL A 73 -7.08 11.72 -22.38
N ILE A 74 -6.34 12.32 -23.32
CA ILE A 74 -6.38 13.75 -23.61
C ILE A 74 -7.24 13.96 -24.85
N ASN A 75 -8.43 14.52 -24.66
CA ASN A 75 -9.33 14.87 -25.75
C ASN A 75 -9.77 16.33 -25.62
N MET A 76 -9.27 17.18 -26.53
CA MET A 76 -9.57 18.62 -26.56
C MET A 76 -10.90 18.95 -27.24
N VAL A 77 -11.60 17.94 -27.76
CA VAL A 77 -12.90 18.12 -28.41
C VAL A 77 -13.99 18.25 -27.34
N LYS A 78 -14.85 19.28 -27.47
CA LYS A 78 -16.03 19.43 -26.63
C LYS A 78 -16.88 18.17 -26.68
N ALA A 79 -17.28 17.64 -25.52
CA ALA A 79 -18.20 16.51 -25.44
C ALA A 79 -19.43 16.81 -26.31
N ARG A 80 -19.71 15.93 -27.29
CA ARG A 80 -20.89 16.03 -28.13
C ARG A 80 -22.09 15.71 -27.25
N ALA A 81 -22.93 16.70 -26.99
CA ALA A 81 -23.97 16.67 -25.96
C ALA A 81 -25.23 15.87 -26.35
N ASP A 82 -25.16 15.02 -27.38
CA ASP A 82 -26.34 14.33 -27.91
C ASP A 82 -26.87 13.25 -26.93
N SER A 83 -26.03 12.81 -25.98
CA SER A 83 -26.42 12.02 -24.80
C SER A 83 -25.33 12.11 -23.72
N ALA A 84 -25.70 11.91 -22.44
CA ALA A 84 -24.69 11.67 -21.42
C ALA A 84 -23.94 10.37 -21.76
N PRO A 85 -22.61 10.32 -21.63
CA PRO A 85 -21.90 9.06 -21.82
C PRO A 85 -22.53 8.01 -20.91
N GLU A 86 -22.86 6.84 -21.46
CA GLU A 86 -23.22 5.71 -20.63
C GLU A 86 -22.08 5.51 -19.62
N LYS A 87 -22.43 5.36 -18.35
CA LYS A 87 -21.48 4.92 -17.34
C LYS A 87 -21.20 3.43 -17.56
N THR A 88 -20.60 3.08 -18.71
CA THR A 88 -20.09 1.74 -18.95
C THR A 88 -18.82 1.62 -18.10
N LEU A 89 -18.96 0.96 -16.96
CA LEU A 89 -17.85 0.66 -16.07
C LEU A 89 -17.03 -0.46 -16.70
N SER A 90 -16.19 -0.12 -17.69
CA SER A 90 -15.14 -1.02 -18.15
C SER A 90 -13.89 -0.77 -17.31
N TYR A 91 -13.53 -1.75 -16.50
CA TYR A 91 -12.23 -1.80 -15.83
C TYR A 91 -11.19 -2.58 -16.65
N GLY A 92 -11.38 -2.68 -17.97
CA GLY A 92 -10.48 -3.41 -18.87
C GLY A 92 -9.02 -2.94 -18.80
N TYR A 93 -8.78 -1.66 -18.45
CA TYR A 93 -7.42 -1.18 -18.24
C TYR A 93 -6.74 -1.77 -17.00
N ILE A 94 -7.50 -2.12 -15.94
CA ILE A 94 -6.98 -2.83 -14.77
C ILE A 94 -6.76 -4.30 -15.10
N GLU A 95 -7.65 -4.90 -15.89
CA GLU A 95 -7.45 -6.26 -16.40
C GLU A 95 -6.14 -6.38 -17.16
N HIS A 96 -5.82 -5.40 -18.01
CA HIS A 96 -4.57 -5.36 -18.76
C HIS A 96 -3.32 -5.32 -17.87
N VAL A 97 -3.38 -4.75 -16.66
CA VAL A 97 -2.27 -4.77 -15.70
C VAL A 97 -1.87 -6.21 -15.37
N PHE A 98 -2.85 -7.10 -15.21
CA PHE A 98 -2.59 -8.52 -14.91
C PHE A 98 -2.17 -9.33 -16.14
N GLU A 99 -2.58 -8.94 -17.35
CA GLU A 99 -2.17 -9.58 -18.61
C GLU A 99 -0.68 -9.40 -18.94
N THR A 100 -0.02 -8.44 -18.29
CA THR A 100 1.44 -8.24 -18.43
C THR A 100 2.28 -9.43 -17.94
N ASN A 101 1.66 -10.40 -17.24
CA ASN A 101 2.31 -11.56 -16.62
C ASN A 101 3.45 -11.21 -15.63
N GLN A 102 3.47 -9.97 -15.12
CA GLN A 102 4.39 -9.53 -14.08
C GLN A 102 3.91 -9.88 -12.67
N LEU A 103 2.61 -10.10 -12.48
CA LEU A 103 2.00 -10.56 -11.22
C LEU A 103 1.64 -12.04 -11.33
N ARG A 104 2.03 -12.84 -10.34
CA ARG A 104 1.86 -14.30 -10.37
C ARG A 104 1.03 -14.78 -9.18
N LYS A 105 0.25 -15.84 -9.39
CA LYS A 105 -0.46 -16.53 -8.30
C LYS A 105 0.51 -16.86 -7.16
N GLY A 106 0.14 -16.48 -5.93
CA GLY A 106 0.98 -16.64 -4.74
C GLY A 106 1.81 -15.41 -4.38
N ASP A 107 1.95 -14.42 -5.25
CA ASP A 107 2.52 -13.12 -4.89
C ASP A 107 1.62 -12.38 -3.89
N VAL A 108 2.21 -11.46 -3.13
CA VAL A 108 1.48 -10.53 -2.26
C VAL A 108 1.29 -9.21 -3.00
N LEU A 109 0.07 -8.68 -2.99
CA LEU A 109 -0.26 -7.35 -3.50
C LEU A 109 -0.77 -6.48 -2.36
N PHE A 110 0.00 -5.47 -2.01
CA PHE A 110 -0.43 -4.36 -1.18
C PHE A 110 -1.20 -3.33 -2.03
N VAL A 111 -2.40 -2.94 -1.58
CA VAL A 111 -3.17 -1.84 -2.17
C VAL A 111 -3.42 -0.76 -1.12
N GLY A 112 -2.80 0.40 -1.29
CA GLY A 112 -2.94 1.56 -0.42
C GLY A 112 -4.01 2.54 -0.91
N SER A 113 -4.96 2.84 -0.04
CA SER A 113 -5.92 3.93 -0.24
C SER A 113 -6.50 4.40 1.08
N VAL A 114 -6.37 5.69 1.41
CA VAL A 114 -6.84 6.23 2.69
C VAL A 114 -8.35 6.08 2.84
N SER A 115 -9.13 6.51 1.83
CA SER A 115 -10.59 6.40 1.85
C SER A 115 -11.10 5.02 1.43
N GLY A 116 -10.38 4.32 0.55
CA GLY A 116 -10.77 3.01 0.06
C GLY A 116 -12.11 2.96 -0.69
N LYS A 117 -12.67 4.11 -1.08
CA LYS A 117 -14.00 4.20 -1.71
C LYS A 117 -13.99 4.14 -3.23
N THR A 118 -12.86 4.48 -3.84
CA THR A 118 -12.79 4.69 -5.29
C THR A 118 -12.84 3.37 -6.04
N ALA A 119 -13.54 3.36 -7.17
CA ALA A 119 -13.86 2.11 -7.85
C ALA A 119 -12.60 1.38 -8.39
N ASN A 120 -11.56 2.12 -8.78
CA ASN A 120 -10.32 1.57 -9.31
C ASN A 120 -9.53 0.74 -8.29
N VAL A 121 -9.44 1.17 -7.03
CA VAL A 121 -8.69 0.42 -6.01
C VAL A 121 -9.44 -0.82 -5.58
N VAL A 122 -10.77 -0.73 -5.48
CA VAL A 122 -11.65 -1.87 -5.20
C VAL A 122 -11.52 -2.91 -6.30
N GLU A 123 -11.58 -2.49 -7.56
CA GLU A 123 -11.46 -3.39 -8.69
C GLU A 123 -10.07 -4.05 -8.76
N LEU A 124 -8.99 -3.30 -8.56
CA LEU A 124 -7.62 -3.85 -8.52
C LEU A 124 -7.51 -4.97 -7.47
N ALA A 125 -8.05 -4.74 -6.27
CA ALA A 125 -8.06 -5.74 -5.21
C ALA A 125 -8.90 -6.98 -5.57
N LEU A 126 -10.12 -6.80 -6.07
CA LEU A 126 -11.00 -7.91 -6.48
C LEU A 126 -10.36 -8.75 -7.60
N GLN A 127 -9.82 -8.09 -8.62
CA GLN A 127 -9.16 -8.74 -9.75
C GLN A 127 -7.87 -9.46 -9.35
N GLY A 128 -7.10 -8.89 -8.41
CA GLY A 128 -5.90 -9.53 -7.87
C GLY A 128 -6.23 -10.82 -7.13
N ARG A 129 -7.26 -10.79 -6.26
CA ARG A 129 -7.73 -11.97 -5.54
C ARG A 129 -8.26 -13.05 -6.48
N ALA A 130 -9.06 -12.66 -7.47
CA ALA A 130 -9.59 -13.60 -8.46
C ALA A 130 -8.48 -14.34 -9.23
N ARG A 131 -7.30 -13.73 -9.37
CA ARG A 131 -6.11 -14.31 -10.02
C ARG A 131 -5.17 -15.05 -9.06
N GLY A 132 -5.53 -15.14 -7.79
CA GLY A 132 -4.80 -15.91 -6.77
C GLY A 132 -3.62 -15.16 -6.14
N LEU A 133 -3.59 -13.83 -6.22
CA LEU A 133 -2.72 -13.02 -5.37
C LEU A 133 -3.24 -13.02 -3.93
N GLN A 134 -2.34 -12.87 -2.97
CA GLN A 134 -2.70 -12.51 -1.60
C GLN A 134 -2.84 -10.99 -1.51
N VAL A 135 -4.08 -10.50 -1.42
CA VAL A 135 -4.32 -9.05 -1.42
C VAL A 135 -4.42 -8.52 0.00
N ILE A 136 -3.47 -7.68 0.37
CA ILE A 136 -3.42 -6.98 1.65
C ILE A 136 -3.71 -5.52 1.38
N VAL A 137 -4.64 -4.91 2.11
CA VAL A 137 -4.98 -3.50 1.90
C VAL A 137 -4.59 -2.68 3.10
N ILE A 138 -4.17 -1.45 2.84
CA ILE A 138 -3.88 -0.48 3.89
C ILE A 138 -4.75 0.76 3.68
N THR A 139 -5.54 1.07 4.70
CA THR A 139 -6.59 2.08 4.64
C THR A 139 -6.83 2.71 6.02
N ALA A 140 -7.64 3.76 6.08
CA ALA A 140 -8.10 4.34 7.33
C ALA A 140 -9.51 3.82 7.62
N LEU A 141 -9.67 2.79 8.46
CA LEU A 141 -10.98 2.15 8.63
C LEU A 141 -12.03 3.10 9.20
N ALA A 142 -11.63 3.97 10.14
CA ALA A 142 -12.51 4.98 10.71
C ALA A 142 -13.06 5.95 9.64
N TYR A 143 -12.27 6.22 8.60
CA TYR A 143 -12.69 7.07 7.49
C TYR A 143 -13.47 6.27 6.43
N SER A 144 -12.93 5.15 5.98
CA SER A 144 -13.47 4.34 4.88
C SER A 144 -14.91 3.88 5.14
N LYS A 145 -15.22 3.46 6.38
CA LYS A 145 -16.57 3.00 6.77
C LYS A 145 -17.67 4.06 6.71
N GLN A 146 -17.30 5.35 6.65
CA GLN A 146 -18.27 6.46 6.66
C GLN A 146 -18.55 7.02 5.27
N LEU A 147 -17.84 6.54 4.25
CA LEU A 147 -17.99 7.03 2.89
C LEU A 147 -18.90 6.09 2.10
N PRO A 148 -19.63 6.60 1.09
CA PRO A 148 -20.26 5.73 0.11
C PRO A 148 -19.21 5.17 -0.84
N SER A 149 -19.30 3.86 -1.13
CA SER A 149 -18.49 3.25 -2.18
C SER A 149 -18.88 3.79 -3.57
N GLU A 150 -17.86 4.02 -4.41
CA GLU A 150 -18.03 4.35 -5.82
C GLU A 150 -18.01 3.11 -6.71
N HIS A 151 -17.71 1.94 -6.14
CA HIS A 151 -17.67 0.69 -6.88
C HIS A 151 -19.09 0.11 -7.05
N PRO A 152 -19.45 -0.42 -8.24
CA PRO A 152 -20.80 -0.96 -8.51
C PRO A 152 -21.23 -2.11 -7.61
N SER A 153 -20.29 -2.86 -7.04
CA SER A 153 -20.58 -3.92 -6.07
C SER A 153 -21.01 -3.39 -4.69
N GLY A 154 -20.89 -2.08 -4.45
CA GLY A 154 -21.11 -1.45 -3.15
C GLY A 154 -19.98 -1.66 -2.14
N LYS A 155 -18.94 -2.43 -2.49
CA LYS A 155 -17.82 -2.74 -1.61
C LYS A 155 -16.82 -1.58 -1.50
N HIS A 156 -16.23 -1.43 -0.33
CA HIS A 156 -15.01 -0.67 -0.10
C HIS A 156 -13.78 -1.55 -0.28
N LEU A 157 -12.61 -0.92 -0.34
CA LEU A 157 -11.32 -1.61 -0.48
C LEU A 157 -11.09 -2.63 0.64
N TYR A 158 -11.44 -2.30 1.89
CA TYR A 158 -11.29 -3.21 3.03
C TYR A 158 -12.17 -4.47 2.92
N GLU A 159 -13.20 -4.45 2.09
CA GLU A 159 -14.10 -5.60 1.82
C GLU A 159 -13.66 -6.40 0.59
N ALA A 160 -12.69 -5.87 -0.17
CA ALA A 160 -12.13 -6.47 -1.37
C ALA A 160 -10.80 -7.19 -1.12
N ALA A 161 -10.32 -7.25 0.12
CA ALA A 161 -9.01 -7.80 0.51
C ALA A 161 -9.10 -9.20 1.14
N ASP A 162 -7.96 -9.89 1.24
CA ASP A 162 -7.77 -11.06 2.11
C ASP A 162 -7.38 -10.65 3.54
N LEU A 163 -6.64 -9.54 3.68
CA LEU A 163 -6.21 -8.98 4.97
C LEU A 163 -6.25 -7.45 4.92
N VAL A 164 -6.65 -6.84 6.03
CA VAL A 164 -6.74 -5.38 6.18
C VAL A 164 -5.76 -4.91 7.24
N LEU A 165 -4.99 -3.89 6.89
CA LEU A 165 -4.14 -3.12 7.78
C LEU A 165 -4.75 -1.74 7.96
N ASP A 166 -5.09 -1.38 9.20
CA ASP A 166 -5.56 -0.04 9.52
C ASP A 166 -4.37 0.88 9.77
N ASN A 167 -4.37 2.06 9.14
CA ASN A 167 -3.40 3.11 9.44
C ASN A 167 -3.87 4.04 10.58
N PHE A 168 -5.09 3.79 11.10
CA PHE A 168 -5.70 4.49 12.24
C PHE A 168 -5.89 5.99 12.03
N ALA A 169 -5.84 6.47 10.78
CA ALA A 169 -6.17 7.86 10.51
C ALA A 169 -7.65 8.12 10.83
N PRO A 170 -7.96 9.27 11.45
CA PRO A 170 -9.33 9.64 11.76
C PRO A 170 -10.12 9.95 10.49
N TYR A 171 -11.43 10.10 10.63
CA TYR A 171 -12.28 10.59 9.55
C TYR A 171 -11.76 11.91 8.98
N GLY A 172 -11.70 12.01 7.65
CA GLY A 172 -11.15 13.18 6.96
C GLY A 172 -9.61 13.24 6.93
N ASP A 173 -8.92 12.25 7.53
CA ASP A 173 -7.46 12.19 7.62
C ASP A 173 -6.83 13.48 8.16
N ALA A 174 -7.32 13.92 9.32
CA ALA A 174 -6.84 15.13 9.97
C ALA A 174 -7.00 15.03 11.49
N MET A 175 -5.92 15.32 12.24
CA MET A 175 -5.83 14.97 13.67
C MET A 175 -6.12 16.12 14.65
N ILE A 176 -6.01 17.37 14.21
CA ILE A 176 -6.04 18.54 15.12
C ILE A 176 -7.03 19.59 14.65
N GLU A 177 -7.94 19.96 15.54
CA GLU A 177 -8.83 21.11 15.38
C GLU A 177 -8.12 22.42 15.77
N PHE A 178 -8.37 23.47 15.01
CA PHE A 178 -7.85 24.81 15.27
C PHE A 178 -8.99 25.81 15.34
N GLU A 179 -8.95 26.68 16.34
CA GLU A 179 -9.87 27.82 16.40
C GLU A 179 -9.70 28.69 15.15
N GLY A 180 -10.82 28.97 14.46
CA GLY A 180 -10.85 29.74 13.22
C GLY A 180 -10.70 28.92 11.93
N LEU A 181 -10.50 27.59 12.01
CA LEU A 181 -10.57 26.70 10.84
C LEU A 181 -11.90 25.93 10.82
N GLU A 182 -12.41 25.66 9.61
CA GLU A 182 -13.67 24.94 9.40
C GLU A 182 -13.51 23.41 9.56
N TYR A 183 -12.30 22.90 9.36
CA TYR A 183 -11.99 21.47 9.39
C TYR A 183 -10.71 21.20 10.19
N PRO A 184 -10.56 20.00 10.78
CA PRO A 184 -9.28 19.58 11.35
C PRO A 184 -8.19 19.56 10.28
N VAL A 185 -6.93 19.68 10.72
CA VAL A 185 -5.74 19.64 9.85
C VAL A 185 -4.69 18.66 10.40
N LEU A 186 -3.56 18.56 9.69
CA LEU A 186 -2.42 17.68 9.98
C LEU A 186 -2.76 16.19 9.81
N PRO A 187 -2.53 15.62 8.61
CA PRO A 187 -2.94 14.27 8.29
C PRO A 187 -2.17 13.20 9.05
N ALA A 188 -2.85 12.10 9.35
CA ALA A 188 -2.33 10.96 10.09
C ALA A 188 -1.88 9.83 9.16
N SER A 189 -2.60 9.64 8.05
CA SER A 189 -2.57 8.42 7.25
C SER A 189 -1.20 8.09 6.69
N GLY A 190 -0.42 9.10 6.28
CA GLY A 190 0.94 8.90 5.76
C GLY A 190 1.88 8.31 6.81
N MET A 191 1.92 8.91 8.01
CA MET A 191 2.77 8.42 9.11
C MET A 191 2.27 7.09 9.65
N GLY A 192 0.96 6.92 9.81
CA GLY A 192 0.37 5.66 10.25
C GLY A 192 0.65 4.53 9.25
N ALA A 193 0.48 4.78 7.96
CA ALA A 193 0.76 3.81 6.92
C ALA A 193 2.25 3.45 6.84
N ALA A 194 3.14 4.43 6.95
CA ALA A 194 4.58 4.19 7.01
C ALA A 194 4.95 3.32 8.22
N ALA A 195 4.44 3.65 9.41
CA ALA A 195 4.71 2.89 10.64
C ALA A 195 4.23 1.43 10.52
N VAL A 196 3.00 1.23 10.06
CA VAL A 196 2.42 -0.11 9.82
C VAL A 196 3.27 -0.89 8.82
N MET A 197 3.63 -0.30 7.68
CA MET A 197 4.37 -1.01 6.64
C MET A 197 5.82 -1.31 7.04
N TRP A 198 6.50 -0.43 7.78
CA TRP A 198 7.81 -0.75 8.35
C TRP A 198 7.73 -1.85 9.40
N ALA A 199 6.65 -1.91 10.19
CA ALA A 199 6.40 -3.02 11.10
C ALA A 199 6.17 -4.34 10.35
N VAL A 200 5.46 -4.31 9.20
CA VAL A 200 5.31 -5.48 8.32
C VAL A 200 6.67 -5.91 7.76
N VAL A 201 7.52 -4.98 7.32
CA VAL A 201 8.88 -5.28 6.84
C VAL A 201 9.71 -5.94 7.95
N ALA A 202 9.68 -5.39 9.17
CA ALA A 202 10.37 -5.96 10.32
C ALA A 202 9.90 -7.40 10.61
N GLY A 203 8.59 -7.61 10.70
CA GLY A 203 8.02 -8.94 10.91
C GLY A 203 8.34 -9.91 9.76
N THR A 204 8.37 -9.43 8.52
CA THR A 204 8.72 -10.25 7.34
C THR A 204 10.17 -10.74 7.44
N ILE A 205 11.09 -9.85 7.84
CA ILE A 205 12.51 -10.19 8.05
C ILE A 205 12.63 -11.25 9.15
N ASP A 206 11.98 -11.05 10.29
CA ASP A 206 11.99 -12.02 11.40
C ASP A 206 11.48 -13.40 10.96
N GLU A 207 10.35 -13.44 10.25
CA GLU A 207 9.77 -14.67 9.71
C GLU A 207 10.68 -15.36 8.68
N MET A 208 11.35 -14.61 7.81
CA MET A 208 12.32 -15.16 6.86
C MET A 208 13.53 -15.75 7.58
N LEU A 209 14.11 -15.02 8.54
CA LEU A 209 15.26 -15.48 9.30
C LEU A 209 14.93 -16.72 10.14
N ALA A 210 13.75 -16.79 10.74
CA ALA A 210 13.27 -17.96 11.46
C ALA A 210 13.14 -19.21 10.56
N ARG A 211 12.96 -19.02 9.25
CA ARG A 211 12.94 -20.09 8.23
C ARG A 211 14.32 -20.42 7.65
N GLY A 212 15.39 -19.79 8.16
CA GLY A 212 16.75 -19.93 7.62
C GLY A 212 16.94 -19.21 6.28
N LEU A 213 16.02 -18.33 5.89
CA LEU A 213 16.10 -17.54 4.66
C LEU A 213 16.70 -16.17 4.97
N LYS A 214 17.79 -15.82 4.29
CA LYS A 214 18.42 -14.51 4.44
C LYS A 214 17.78 -13.50 3.47
N PRO A 215 17.03 -12.48 3.93
CA PRO A 215 16.48 -11.46 3.05
C PRO A 215 17.59 -10.61 2.42
N THR A 216 17.31 -10.07 1.25
CA THR A 216 18.18 -9.06 0.62
C THR A 216 17.71 -7.67 1.03
N ILE A 217 18.61 -6.87 1.60
CA ILE A 217 18.32 -5.54 2.15
C ILE A 217 19.16 -4.50 1.42
N PHE A 218 18.56 -3.37 1.06
CA PHE A 218 19.29 -2.28 0.44
C PHE A 218 20.27 -1.65 1.43
N PRO A 219 21.58 -1.60 1.11
CA PRO A 219 22.51 -0.76 1.84
C PRO A 219 22.27 0.72 1.52
N SER A 220 22.69 1.61 2.41
CA SER A 220 22.66 3.05 2.09
C SER A 220 23.66 3.36 0.98
N VAL A 221 23.19 3.96 -0.13
CA VAL A 221 24.07 4.40 -1.23
C VAL A 221 25.10 5.45 -0.80
N ASN A 222 24.82 6.15 0.30
CA ASN A 222 25.68 7.22 0.82
C ASN A 222 26.84 6.72 1.69
N ARG A 223 26.92 5.42 1.97
CA ARG A 223 28.08 4.85 2.68
C ARG A 223 29.28 4.74 1.73
N PRO A 224 30.52 4.62 2.25
CA PRO A 224 31.67 4.25 1.43
C PRO A 224 31.37 2.97 0.63
N ASP A 225 31.64 3.00 -0.68
CA ASP A 225 31.30 1.92 -1.63
C ASP A 225 29.80 1.64 -1.83
N GLY A 226 28.91 2.55 -1.38
CA GLY A 226 27.46 2.33 -1.37
C GLY A 226 26.83 2.00 -2.73
N LYS A 227 27.30 2.62 -3.82
CA LYS A 227 26.83 2.30 -5.18
C LYS A 227 27.06 0.83 -5.56
N ASN A 228 28.24 0.31 -5.26
CA ASN A 228 28.58 -1.08 -5.56
C ASN A 228 27.80 -2.04 -4.65
N LEU A 229 27.63 -1.70 -3.37
CA LEU A 229 26.83 -2.51 -2.44
C LEU A 229 25.35 -2.57 -2.84
N VAL A 230 24.77 -1.47 -3.34
CA VAL A 230 23.40 -1.47 -3.88
C VAL A 230 23.31 -2.37 -5.12
N ALA A 231 24.22 -2.22 -6.09
CA ALA A 231 24.24 -3.06 -7.28
C ALA A 231 24.41 -4.57 -6.95
N GLN A 232 25.20 -4.89 -5.92
CA GLN A 232 25.34 -6.26 -5.42
C GLN A 232 24.04 -6.78 -4.80
N ALA A 233 23.30 -5.94 -4.05
CA ALA A 233 22.01 -6.31 -3.48
C ALA A 233 20.97 -6.58 -4.58
N GLU A 234 20.89 -5.72 -5.60
CA GLU A 234 20.01 -5.92 -6.77
C GLU A 234 20.37 -7.23 -7.51
N ALA A 235 21.66 -7.47 -7.75
CA ALA A 235 22.11 -8.72 -8.38
C ALA A 235 21.84 -9.97 -7.52
N GLU A 236 21.92 -9.86 -6.19
CA GLU A 236 21.54 -10.95 -5.28
C GLU A 236 20.05 -11.23 -5.31
N ALA A 237 19.21 -10.19 -5.33
CA ALA A 237 17.76 -10.33 -5.44
C ALA A 237 17.37 -11.06 -6.73
N LEU A 238 17.87 -10.58 -7.87
CA LEU A 238 17.63 -11.21 -9.18
C LEU A 238 18.02 -12.70 -9.19
N ARG A 239 19.12 -13.08 -8.52
CA ARG A 239 19.52 -14.49 -8.38
C ARG A 239 18.57 -15.31 -7.50
N LYS A 240 17.93 -14.70 -6.50
CA LYS A 240 16.93 -15.34 -5.64
C LYS A 240 15.55 -15.43 -6.30
N GLY A 241 15.36 -14.77 -7.43
CA GLY A 241 14.12 -14.81 -8.21
C GLY A 241 13.11 -13.72 -7.88
N TYR A 242 13.55 -12.68 -7.16
CA TYR A 242 12.76 -11.48 -6.89
C TYR A 242 13.50 -10.20 -7.24
#